data_AF-A0A7C4NMT6-F1
#
_entry.id   AF-A0A7C4NMT6-F1
#
_cell.length_a   1.000
_cell.length_b   1.000
_cell.length_c   1.000
_cell.angle_alpha   90.00
_cell.angle_beta   90.00
_cell.angle_gamma   90.00
#
_symmetry.space_group_name_H-M   'P 1'
#
loop_
_entity.id
_entity.type
_entity.pdbx_description
1 polymer ?
#
loop_
_entity_poly.entity_id
_entity_poly.type
_entity_poly.pdbx_seq_one_letter_code
_entity_poly.pdbx_strand_id
1 'polypeptide(L)'
;MSCGTAAGREGPRRGGPLHPRGTPRFPPRPSGRGPGPSFSVNAEFVLRAQRAGKRALLLSGPIGSGKTSAVLSLSAELLGMGVALDGVASPRILKNGKTVGYWVRRLPSGEERLLCALEPPGLPLGRFFFRPEALEFANTVLVRAAKEAEVVAIDEVGPLELAGGGFFPGLQACLSSNAFLILTVRPHLVPSVQGWFGAKALEIRLPAR
;
A
#
# COMPACT_ATOMS: atom_id res chain seq x y z
N MET A 1 -47.35 7.11 64.70
CA MET A 1 -46.81 6.00 63.87
C MET A 1 -46.91 6.49 62.43
N SER A 2 -45.88 6.72 61.60
CA SER A 2 -44.46 6.36 61.49
C SER A 2 -43.76 7.59 60.85
N CYS A 3 -42.73 8.20 61.44
CA CYS A 3 -41.28 7.95 61.24
C CYS A 3 -40.80 7.87 59.77
N GLY A 4 -39.85 8.73 59.40
CA GLY A 4 -39.07 8.64 58.15
C GLY A 4 -38.34 9.93 57.73
N THR A 5 -37.28 10.29 58.44
CA THR A 5 -36.27 11.34 58.14
C THR A 5 -35.39 10.99 56.94
N ALA A 6 -34.91 11.99 56.17
CA ALA A 6 -33.48 12.31 55.99
C ALA A 6 -33.18 13.16 54.74
N ALA A 7 -32.17 14.01 54.89
CA ALA A 7 -31.68 15.04 54.00
C ALA A 7 -30.83 14.52 52.83
N GLY A 8 -30.71 15.32 51.76
CA GLY A 8 -29.89 14.99 50.58
C GLY A 8 -29.55 16.19 49.69
N ARG A 9 -28.53 16.94 50.12
CA ARG A 9 -27.65 17.93 49.45
C ARG A 9 -27.80 18.22 47.94
N GLU A 10 -27.74 19.52 47.62
CA GLU A 10 -27.34 20.07 46.33
C GLU A 10 -25.92 19.65 45.90
N GLY A 11 -25.73 19.45 44.60
CA GLY A 11 -24.42 19.37 43.96
C GLY A 11 -24.53 19.68 42.46
N PRO A 12 -23.74 20.61 41.90
CA PRO A 12 -23.79 20.96 40.49
C PRO A 12 -23.12 19.86 39.67
N ARG A 13 -23.82 19.30 38.68
CA ARG A 13 -23.22 18.39 37.70
C ARG A 13 -22.31 19.19 36.76
N ARG A 14 -21.02 19.19 37.08
CA ARG A 14 -19.95 19.65 36.18
C ARG A 14 -19.92 18.73 34.95
N GLY A 15 -20.09 19.32 33.76
CA GLY A 15 -19.79 18.65 32.50
C GLY A 15 -18.30 18.35 32.41
N GLY A 16 -17.96 17.06 32.38
CA GLY A 16 -16.62 16.58 32.08
C GLY A 16 -16.31 16.66 30.58
N PRO A 17 -15.03 16.82 30.20
CA PRO A 17 -14.63 17.11 28.83
C PRO A 17 -14.74 15.89 27.90
N LEU A 18 -15.07 16.18 26.64
CA LEU A 18 -14.93 15.29 25.49
C LEU A 18 -13.52 14.70 25.40
N HIS A 19 -13.42 13.37 25.31
CA HIS A 19 -12.20 12.69 24.88
C HIS A 19 -12.43 12.07 23.50
N PRO A 20 -11.61 12.40 22.48
CA PRO A 20 -11.59 11.72 21.20
C PRO A 20 -10.62 10.54 21.23
N ARG A 21 -10.72 9.69 20.20
CA ARG A 21 -9.79 8.63 19.74
C ARG A 21 -10.21 7.19 20.07
N GLY A 22 -11.16 6.68 19.28
CA GLY A 22 -11.13 5.28 18.91
C GLY A 22 -10.04 5.07 17.85
N THR A 23 -8.96 4.40 18.19
CA THR A 23 -8.04 3.83 17.19
C THR A 23 -8.79 2.73 16.44
N PRO A 24 -8.74 2.66 15.10
CA PRO A 24 -9.25 1.50 14.39
C PRO A 24 -8.46 0.26 14.83
N ARG A 25 -9.08 -0.62 15.61
CA ARG A 25 -8.53 -1.94 15.93
C ARG A 25 -8.57 -2.78 14.66
N PHE A 26 -7.41 -3.02 14.05
CA PHE A 26 -7.27 -4.07 13.05
C PHE A 26 -7.54 -5.43 13.71
N PRO A 27 -8.21 -6.37 13.02
CA PRO A 27 -8.35 -7.73 13.50
C PRO A 27 -6.96 -8.39 13.65
N PRO A 28 -6.77 -9.29 14.63
CA PRO A 28 -5.52 -10.02 14.79
C PRO A 28 -5.21 -10.82 13.52
N ARG A 29 -3.91 -10.90 13.17
CA ARG A 29 -3.43 -11.74 12.07
C ARG A 29 -3.93 -13.18 12.27
N PRO A 30 -4.45 -13.86 11.23
CA PRO A 30 -4.75 -15.27 11.35
C PRO A 30 -3.46 -16.03 11.65
N SER A 31 -3.43 -16.67 12.81
CA SER A 31 -2.42 -17.63 13.21
C SER A 31 -2.65 -18.94 12.45
N GLY A 32 -1.84 -19.19 11.42
CA GLY A 32 -1.87 -20.44 10.68
C GLY A 32 -0.57 -20.64 9.90
N ARG A 33 0.30 -21.54 10.35
CA ARG A 33 1.41 -22.06 9.57
C ARG A 33 0.90 -23.18 8.68
N GLY A 34 1.13 -23.03 7.39
CA GLY A 34 1.32 -24.12 6.43
C GLY A 34 2.31 -23.62 5.38
N PRO A 35 3.25 -24.43 4.87
CA PRO A 35 4.11 -24.03 3.77
C PRO A 35 3.24 -24.04 2.51
N GLY A 36 2.69 -22.88 2.16
CA GLY A 36 2.18 -22.63 0.81
C GLY A 36 3.33 -22.73 -0.21
N PRO A 37 3.04 -23.02 -1.48
CA PRO A 37 4.06 -23.32 -2.49
C PRO A 37 5.11 -22.22 -2.55
N SER A 38 6.40 -22.62 -2.52
CA SER A 38 7.57 -21.75 -2.41
C SER A 38 7.57 -20.62 -3.45
N PHE A 39 7.22 -19.41 -3.01
CA PHE A 39 7.50 -18.16 -3.73
C PHE A 39 8.87 -17.65 -3.29
N SER A 40 9.88 -17.77 -4.17
CA SER A 40 11.29 -17.49 -3.87
C SER A 40 11.68 -16.00 -3.96
N VAL A 41 10.75 -15.07 -3.68
CA VAL A 41 11.06 -13.63 -3.60
C VAL A 41 11.04 -13.21 -2.15
N ASN A 42 12.23 -12.93 -1.61
CA ASN A 42 12.44 -12.42 -0.26
C ASN A 42 13.39 -11.22 -0.30
N ALA A 43 13.62 -10.60 0.84
CA ALA A 43 14.51 -9.44 0.92
C ALA A 43 15.93 -9.73 0.39
N GLU A 44 16.50 -10.90 0.69
CA GLU A 44 17.84 -11.28 0.23
C GLU A 44 17.93 -11.35 -1.31
N PHE A 45 16.90 -11.86 -1.97
CA PHE A 45 16.81 -11.86 -3.43
C PHE A 45 16.86 -10.43 -4.00
N VAL A 46 16.10 -9.50 -3.42
CA VAL A 46 16.08 -8.09 -3.84
C VAL A 46 17.48 -7.47 -3.71
N LEU A 47 18.13 -7.66 -2.56
CA LEU A 47 19.45 -7.11 -2.29
C LEU A 47 20.53 -7.72 -3.21
N ARG A 48 20.41 -9.00 -3.58
CA ARG A 48 21.30 -9.63 -4.57
C ARG A 48 21.08 -9.07 -5.97
N ALA A 49 19.82 -8.89 -6.39
CA ALA A 49 19.50 -8.29 -7.69
C ALA A 49 20.07 -6.86 -7.80
N GLN A 50 19.93 -6.05 -6.75
CA GLN A 50 20.49 -4.71 -6.69
C GLN A 50 22.03 -4.75 -6.80
N ARG A 51 22.71 -5.62 -6.04
CA ARG A 51 24.18 -5.80 -6.12
C ARG A 51 24.65 -6.28 -7.49
N ALA A 52 23.81 -7.02 -8.22
CA ALA A 52 24.08 -7.45 -9.60
C ALA A 52 23.80 -6.37 -10.66
N GLY A 53 23.56 -5.11 -10.25
CA GLY A 53 23.35 -3.98 -11.16
C GLY A 53 21.94 -3.91 -11.76
N LYS A 54 20.98 -4.66 -11.22
CA LYS A 54 19.57 -4.53 -11.61
C LYS A 54 18.97 -3.26 -11.01
N ARG A 55 18.01 -2.69 -11.74
CA ARG A 55 17.32 -1.43 -11.38
C ARG A 55 15.92 -1.67 -10.85
N ALA A 56 15.26 -2.74 -11.30
CA ALA A 56 13.88 -3.00 -10.94
C ALA A 56 13.54 -4.49 -10.84
N LEU A 57 12.62 -4.80 -9.95
CA LEU A 57 11.90 -6.06 -9.84
C LEU A 57 10.42 -5.81 -10.19
N LEU A 58 9.94 -6.47 -11.22
CA LEU A 58 8.56 -6.42 -11.68
C LEU A 58 7.82 -7.66 -11.20
N LEU A 59 6.85 -7.48 -10.30
CA LEU A 59 5.94 -8.52 -9.87
C LEU A 59 4.72 -8.50 -10.79
N SER A 60 4.61 -9.48 -11.68
CA SER A 60 3.51 -9.58 -12.63
C SER A 60 2.52 -10.67 -12.22
N GLY A 61 1.27 -10.57 -12.68
CA GLY A 61 0.26 -11.59 -12.44
C GLY A 61 -1.16 -11.04 -12.52
N PRO A 62 -2.17 -11.91 -12.70
CA PRO A 62 -3.57 -11.49 -12.84
C PRO A 62 -4.08 -10.75 -11.59
N ILE A 63 -5.25 -10.12 -11.71
CA ILE A 63 -5.93 -9.54 -10.55
C ILE A 63 -6.18 -10.66 -9.53
N GLY A 64 -5.79 -10.42 -8.28
CA GLY A 64 -5.99 -11.41 -7.22
C GLY A 64 -4.88 -12.45 -7.05
N SER A 65 -3.82 -12.44 -7.86
CA SER A 65 -2.67 -13.36 -7.71
C SER A 65 -1.87 -13.17 -6.41
N GLY A 66 -2.11 -12.07 -5.69
CA GLY A 66 -1.44 -11.76 -4.43
C GLY A 66 -0.27 -10.79 -4.56
N LYS A 67 -0.14 -10.04 -5.67
CA LYS A 67 0.91 -9.02 -5.87
C LYS A 67 1.02 -8.04 -4.69
N THR A 68 -0.08 -7.40 -4.31
CA THR A 68 -0.12 -6.50 -3.15
C THR A 68 0.34 -7.18 -1.86
N SER A 69 -0.08 -8.44 -1.63
CA SER A 69 0.36 -9.20 -0.45
C SER A 69 1.86 -9.51 -0.49
N ALA A 70 2.41 -9.82 -1.67
CA ALA A 70 3.83 -10.04 -1.87
C ALA A 70 4.63 -8.76 -1.60
N VAL A 71 4.18 -7.60 -2.11
CA VAL A 71 4.80 -6.30 -1.83
C VAL A 71 4.78 -5.98 -0.34
N LEU A 72 3.65 -6.19 0.33
CA LEU A 72 3.55 -5.93 1.78
C LEU A 72 4.49 -6.84 2.60
N SER A 73 4.57 -8.13 2.26
CA SER A 73 5.48 -9.07 2.94
C SER A 73 6.94 -8.70 2.71
N LEU A 74 7.31 -8.48 1.44
CA LEU A 74 8.67 -8.13 1.04
C LEU A 74 9.13 -6.81 1.64
N SER A 75 8.24 -5.81 1.69
CA SER A 75 8.53 -4.51 2.30
C SER A 75 8.75 -4.65 3.81
N ALA A 76 7.96 -5.48 4.49
CA ALA A 76 8.14 -5.74 5.91
C ALA A 76 9.48 -6.44 6.21
N GLU A 77 9.89 -7.39 5.37
CA GLU A 77 11.20 -8.05 5.49
C GLU A 77 12.35 -7.05 5.29
N LEU A 78 12.32 -6.26 4.22
CA LEU A 78 13.35 -5.25 3.92
C LEU A 78 13.47 -4.21 5.03
N LEU A 79 12.34 -3.67 5.52
CA LEU A 79 12.32 -2.74 6.65
C LEU A 79 12.86 -3.40 7.93
N GLY A 80 12.52 -4.67 8.18
CA GLY A 80 13.03 -5.43 9.32
C GLY A 80 14.55 -5.68 9.27
N MET A 81 15.15 -5.64 8.07
CA MET A 81 16.59 -5.71 7.86
C MET A 81 17.27 -4.33 7.91
N GLY A 82 16.53 -3.25 8.17
CA GLY A 82 17.06 -1.88 8.23
C GLY A 82 17.30 -1.24 6.87
N VAL A 83 16.80 -1.81 5.78
CA VAL A 83 16.88 -1.21 4.44
C VAL A 83 16.05 0.07 4.42
N ALA A 84 16.60 1.13 3.84
CA ALA A 84 15.88 2.39 3.62
C ALA A 84 14.83 2.22 2.51
N LEU A 85 13.71 1.58 2.85
CA LEU A 85 12.58 1.36 1.95
C LEU A 85 11.49 2.41 2.19
N ASP A 86 10.90 2.92 1.11
CA ASP A 86 9.66 3.68 1.17
C ASP A 86 8.78 3.37 -0.06
N GLY A 87 7.64 4.04 -0.17
CA GLY A 87 6.71 3.89 -1.28
C GLY A 87 5.32 3.50 -0.81
N VAL A 88 4.50 3.03 -1.76
CA VAL A 88 3.06 2.84 -1.54
C VAL A 88 2.59 1.50 -2.07
N ALA A 89 1.61 0.92 -1.37
CA ALA A 89 0.84 -0.21 -1.85
C ALA A 89 -0.66 0.08 -1.85
N SER A 90 -1.42 -0.72 -2.62
CA SER A 90 -2.86 -0.52 -2.79
C SER A 90 -3.71 -1.68 -2.26
N PRO A 91 -3.82 -1.88 -0.92
CA PRO A 91 -4.66 -2.92 -0.35
C PRO A 91 -6.11 -2.86 -0.82
N ARG A 92 -6.66 -4.02 -1.22
CA ARG A 92 -8.06 -4.15 -1.66
C ARG A 92 -9.02 -4.05 -0.48
N ILE A 93 -10.13 -3.34 -0.69
CA ILE A 93 -11.29 -3.32 0.20
C ILE A 93 -12.32 -4.32 -0.36
N LEU A 94 -12.66 -5.33 0.43
CA LEU A 94 -13.62 -6.37 0.06
C LEU A 94 -14.90 -6.25 0.89
N LYS A 95 -16.05 -6.32 0.22
CA LYS A 95 -17.37 -6.46 0.84
C LYS A 95 -18.11 -7.59 0.14
N ASN A 96 -18.53 -8.61 0.88
CA ASN A 96 -19.23 -9.79 0.33
C ASN A 96 -18.47 -10.44 -0.85
N GLY A 97 -17.15 -10.59 -0.73
CA GLY A 97 -16.30 -11.19 -1.77
C GLY A 97 -16.04 -10.30 -2.99
N LYS A 98 -16.64 -9.11 -3.08
CA LYS A 98 -16.45 -8.16 -4.18
C LYS A 98 -15.52 -7.03 -3.76
N THR A 99 -14.65 -6.60 -4.68
CA THR A 99 -13.82 -5.41 -4.47
C THR A 99 -14.67 -4.15 -4.58
N VAL A 100 -14.77 -3.41 -3.48
CA VAL A 100 -15.53 -2.16 -3.38
C VAL A 100 -14.66 -0.91 -3.35
N GLY A 101 -13.34 -1.08 -3.27
CA GLY A 101 -12.40 0.02 -3.28
C GLY A 101 -10.98 -0.42 -2.98
N TYR A 102 -10.10 0.56 -2.84
CA TYR A 102 -8.69 0.36 -2.53
C TYR A 102 -8.25 1.43 -1.53
N TRP A 103 -7.38 1.03 -0.60
CA TRP A 103 -6.56 1.97 0.17
C TRP A 103 -5.31 2.32 -0.63
N VAL A 104 -4.70 3.46 -0.35
CA VAL A 104 -3.27 3.67 -0.59
C VAL A 104 -2.58 3.70 0.76
N ARG A 105 -1.57 2.85 0.93
CA ARG A 105 -0.84 2.65 2.17
C ARG A 105 0.63 3.02 1.97
N ARG A 106 1.15 3.95 2.76
CA ARG A 106 2.60 4.18 2.85
C ARG A 106 3.26 3.01 3.59
N LEU A 107 4.29 2.43 2.99
CA LEU A 107 4.84 1.15 3.45
C LEU A 107 5.52 1.23 4.83
N PRO A 108 6.40 2.22 5.14
CA PRO A 108 7.08 2.25 6.43
C PRO A 108 6.16 2.61 7.60
N SER A 109 5.29 3.61 7.42
CA SER A 109 4.42 4.10 8.50
C SER A 109 3.12 3.30 8.63
N GLY A 110 2.68 2.64 7.56
CA GLY A 110 1.35 2.05 7.49
C GLY A 110 0.21 3.08 7.42
N GLU A 111 0.52 4.37 7.20
CA GLU A 111 -0.51 5.40 7.01
C GLU A 111 -1.34 5.10 5.75
N GLU A 112 -2.66 5.17 5.89
CA GLU A 112 -3.61 4.80 4.84
C GLU A 112 -4.57 5.94 4.52
N ARG A 113 -4.89 6.09 3.22
CA ARG A 113 -5.96 6.96 2.71
C ARG A 113 -6.84 6.19 1.72
N LEU A 114 -8.13 6.49 1.68
CA LEU A 114 -9.05 5.84 0.74
C LEU A 114 -8.65 6.29 -0.67
N LEU A 115 -8.08 5.39 -1.46
CA LEU A 115 -7.62 5.70 -2.81
C LEU A 115 -8.81 5.82 -3.75
N CYS A 116 -9.70 4.83 -3.74
CA CYS A 116 -10.91 4.85 -4.54
C CYS A 116 -12.01 3.94 -3.97
N ALA A 117 -13.26 4.26 -4.31
CA ALA A 117 -14.45 3.51 -3.93
C ALA A 117 -15.44 3.42 -5.10
N LEU A 118 -16.45 2.56 -5.02
CA LEU A 118 -17.50 2.47 -6.05
C LEU A 118 -18.40 3.71 -6.06
N GLU A 119 -18.52 4.39 -4.91
CA GLU A 119 -19.37 5.54 -4.75
C GLU A 119 -18.61 6.88 -4.81
N PRO A 120 -19.25 7.95 -5.35
CA PRO A 120 -18.71 9.31 -5.33
C PRO A 120 -18.52 9.84 -3.88
N PRO A 121 -17.80 10.95 -3.68
CA PRO A 121 -17.20 11.87 -4.67
C PRO A 121 -15.87 11.38 -5.25
N GLY A 122 -15.34 12.03 -6.29
CA GLY A 122 -13.98 11.78 -6.81
C GLY A 122 -13.89 11.70 -8.33
N LEU A 123 -12.68 11.41 -8.84
CA LEU A 123 -12.40 11.31 -10.27
C LEU A 123 -12.89 9.95 -10.80
N PRO A 124 -13.85 9.91 -11.74
CA PRO A 124 -14.35 8.65 -12.28
C PRO A 124 -13.29 7.97 -13.16
N LEU A 125 -12.96 6.72 -12.85
CA LEU A 125 -12.09 5.87 -13.65
C LEU A 125 -12.57 4.42 -13.62
N GLY A 126 -13.04 3.94 -14.77
CA GLY A 126 -13.72 2.65 -14.85
C GLY A 126 -14.95 2.66 -13.93
N ARG A 127 -15.02 1.70 -13.00
CA ARG A 127 -16.12 1.59 -12.02
C ARG A 127 -15.86 2.31 -10.69
N PHE A 128 -14.74 2.98 -10.53
CA PHE A 128 -14.32 3.57 -9.25
C PHE A 128 -14.20 5.09 -9.34
N PHE A 129 -14.38 5.75 -8.20
CA PHE A 129 -14.14 7.18 -8.00
C PHE A 129 -12.87 7.35 -7.16
N PHE A 130 -11.80 7.88 -7.78
CA PHE A 130 -10.52 8.12 -7.12
C PHE A 130 -10.53 9.42 -6.32
N ARG A 131 -9.93 9.41 -5.14
CA ARG A 131 -9.83 10.56 -4.25
C ARG A 131 -8.56 11.38 -4.59
N PRO A 132 -8.69 12.63 -5.06
CA PRO A 132 -7.53 13.45 -5.43
C PRO A 132 -6.48 13.57 -4.31
N GLU A 133 -6.93 13.72 -3.06
CA GLU A 133 -6.07 13.89 -1.89
C GLU A 133 -5.28 12.62 -1.55
N ALA A 134 -5.79 11.45 -1.95
CA ALA A 134 -5.09 10.18 -1.80
C ALA A 134 -4.04 9.99 -2.91
N LEU A 135 -4.33 10.44 -4.14
CA LEU A 135 -3.36 10.48 -5.23
C LEU A 135 -2.23 11.46 -4.94
N GLU A 136 -2.54 12.65 -4.42
CA GLU A 136 -1.55 13.65 -4.02
C GLU A 136 -0.65 13.13 -2.90
N PHE A 137 -1.25 12.48 -1.89
CA PHE A 137 -0.50 11.81 -0.84
C PHE A 137 0.48 10.78 -1.40
N ALA A 138 0.01 9.89 -2.26
CA ALA A 138 0.84 8.83 -2.85
C ALA A 138 2.01 9.41 -3.65
N ASN A 139 1.73 10.41 -4.50
CA ASN A 139 2.75 11.08 -5.30
C ASN A 139 3.78 11.81 -4.41
N THR A 140 3.34 12.47 -3.34
CA THR A 140 4.24 13.12 -2.37
C THR A 140 5.18 12.10 -1.71
N VAL A 141 4.64 10.95 -1.29
CA VAL A 141 5.45 9.85 -0.73
C VAL A 141 6.49 9.37 -1.73
N LEU A 142 6.08 9.13 -2.99
CA LEU A 142 6.97 8.64 -4.04
C LEU A 142 8.06 9.64 -4.43
N VAL A 143 7.72 10.93 -4.52
CA VAL A 143 8.70 12.00 -4.80
C VAL A 143 9.74 12.10 -3.68
N ARG A 144 9.33 11.96 -2.41
CA ARG A 144 10.29 11.92 -1.29
C ARG A 144 11.13 10.64 -1.34
N ALA A 145 10.48 9.49 -1.54
CA ALA A 145 11.15 8.20 -1.63
C ALA A 145 12.21 8.18 -2.73
N ALA A 146 11.96 8.82 -3.88
CA ALA A 146 12.91 8.94 -4.96
C ALA A 146 14.24 9.62 -4.55
N LYS A 147 14.22 10.49 -3.53
CA LYS A 147 15.39 11.22 -3.04
C LYS A 147 16.11 10.52 -1.90
N GLU A 148 15.36 9.84 -1.04
CA GLU A 148 15.84 9.40 0.27
C GLU A 148 15.97 7.88 0.41
N ALA A 149 15.22 7.11 -0.39
CA ALA A 149 15.14 5.65 -0.23
C ALA A 149 16.15 4.91 -1.11
N GLU A 150 16.69 3.81 -0.59
CA GLU A 150 17.47 2.83 -1.35
C GLU A 150 16.57 1.94 -2.20
N VAL A 151 15.38 1.63 -1.69
CA VAL A 151 14.36 0.80 -2.36
C VAL A 151 13.03 1.52 -2.35
N VAL A 152 12.37 1.58 -3.51
CA VAL A 152 11.00 2.13 -3.61
C VAL A 152 10.06 1.07 -4.15
N ALA A 153 9.00 0.79 -3.40
CA ALA A 153 7.95 -0.12 -3.83
C ALA A 153 6.67 0.63 -4.25
N ILE A 154 6.11 0.25 -5.41
CA ILE A 154 4.92 0.88 -6.00
C ILE A 154 3.97 -0.22 -6.46
N ASP A 155 2.79 -0.29 -5.84
CA ASP A 155 1.70 -1.19 -6.21
C ASP A 155 0.43 -0.39 -6.56
N GLU A 156 -0.03 -0.30 -7.82
CA GLU A 156 0.38 -1.00 -9.06
C GLU A 156 0.62 -0.02 -10.21
N VAL A 157 1.55 -0.35 -11.12
CA VAL A 157 1.75 0.36 -12.40
C VAL A 157 0.76 -0.21 -13.43
N GLY A 158 -0.31 0.55 -13.68
CA GLY A 158 -1.38 0.18 -14.59
C GLY A 158 -1.49 1.08 -15.82
N PRO A 159 -2.58 0.92 -16.61
CA PRO A 159 -2.82 1.77 -17.78
C PRO A 159 -2.93 3.25 -17.43
N LEU A 160 -3.42 3.57 -16.23
CA LEU A 160 -3.53 4.95 -15.75
C LEU A 160 -2.16 5.60 -15.62
N GLU A 161 -1.21 4.93 -14.97
CA GLU A 161 0.16 5.43 -14.79
C GLU A 161 0.88 5.54 -16.13
N LEU A 162 0.70 4.58 -17.04
CA LEU A 162 1.30 4.65 -18.39
C LEU A 162 0.75 5.81 -19.23
N ALA A 163 -0.49 6.25 -18.97
CA ALA A 163 -1.10 7.40 -19.63
C ALA A 163 -0.77 8.75 -18.96
N GLY A 164 0.11 8.76 -17.95
CA GLY A 164 0.52 9.98 -17.24
C GLY A 164 -0.35 10.35 -16.03
N GLY A 165 -1.34 9.52 -15.67
CA GLY A 165 -2.24 9.75 -14.55
C GLY A 165 -1.86 9.01 -13.26
N GLY A 166 -2.73 9.06 -12.25
CA GLY A 166 -2.59 8.25 -11.04
C GLY A 166 -1.30 8.55 -10.26
N PHE A 167 -0.45 7.54 -10.11
CA PHE A 167 0.85 7.66 -9.44
C PHE A 167 1.99 8.12 -10.37
N PHE A 168 1.70 8.46 -11.63
CA PHE A 168 2.73 8.77 -12.62
C PHE A 168 3.71 9.88 -12.21
N PRO A 169 3.30 11.03 -11.63
CA PRO A 169 4.25 12.06 -11.21
C PRO A 169 5.32 11.54 -10.24
N GLY A 170 4.91 10.75 -9.24
CA GLY A 170 5.80 10.10 -8.29
C GLY A 170 6.63 8.98 -8.93
N LEU A 171 5.99 8.13 -9.75
CA LEU A 171 6.66 7.08 -10.51
C LEU A 171 7.77 7.64 -11.39
N GLN A 172 7.54 8.74 -12.10
CA GLN A 172 8.53 9.40 -12.95
C GLN A 172 9.75 9.87 -12.15
N ALA A 173 9.53 10.44 -10.95
CA ALA A 173 10.61 10.80 -10.05
C ALA A 173 11.42 9.56 -9.62
N CYS A 174 10.76 8.45 -9.30
CA CYS A 174 11.42 7.19 -8.94
C CYS A 174 12.20 6.57 -10.11
N LEU A 175 11.65 6.61 -11.33
CA LEU A 175 12.32 6.13 -12.54
C LEU A 175 13.61 6.90 -12.84
N SER A 176 13.64 8.18 -12.47
CA SER A 176 14.80 9.06 -12.65
C SER A 176 15.80 8.98 -11.50
N SER A 177 15.53 8.18 -10.45
CA SER A 177 16.37 8.11 -9.25
C SER A 177 17.31 6.90 -9.26
N ASN A 178 18.18 6.88 -8.24
CA ASN A 178 19.10 5.77 -8.02
C ASN A 178 18.49 4.63 -7.16
N ALA A 179 17.22 4.70 -6.79
CA ALA A 179 16.57 3.70 -5.94
C ALA A 179 16.22 2.41 -6.70
N PHE A 180 16.37 1.25 -6.07
CA PHE A 180 15.91 -0.01 -6.65
C PHE A 180 14.38 -0.07 -6.61
N LEU A 181 13.73 -0.32 -7.74
CA LEU A 181 12.27 -0.25 -7.82
C LEU A 181 11.64 -1.63 -7.72
N ILE A 182 10.64 -1.77 -6.84
CA ILE A 182 9.76 -2.95 -6.81
C ILE A 182 8.41 -2.49 -7.33
N LEU A 183 8.03 -2.97 -8.52
CA LEU A 183 6.80 -2.56 -9.18
C LEU A 183 5.88 -3.75 -9.31
N THR A 184 4.62 -3.62 -8.92
CA THR A 184 3.60 -4.56 -9.42
C THR A 184 3.11 -4.06 -10.76
N VAL A 185 2.91 -4.98 -11.71
CA VAL A 185 2.58 -4.65 -13.09
C VAL A 185 1.51 -5.59 -13.62
N ARG A 186 0.56 -5.06 -14.38
CA ARG A 186 -0.41 -5.91 -15.10
C ARG A 186 0.32 -6.74 -16.16
N PRO A 187 -0.01 -8.04 -16.34
CA PRO A 187 0.73 -8.92 -17.25
C PRO A 187 0.92 -8.37 -18.66
N HIS A 188 -0.11 -7.74 -19.23
CA HIS A 188 -0.05 -7.17 -20.58
C HIS A 188 0.77 -5.87 -20.70
N LEU A 189 1.14 -5.25 -19.57
CA LEU A 189 1.96 -4.03 -19.53
C LEU A 189 3.43 -4.31 -19.21
N VAL A 190 3.77 -5.55 -18.86
CA VAL A 190 5.15 -5.93 -18.52
C VAL A 190 6.14 -5.55 -19.63
N PRO A 191 5.89 -5.81 -20.93
CA PRO A 191 6.84 -5.43 -21.98
C PRO A 191 7.10 -3.91 -22.01
N SER A 192 6.07 -3.10 -21.84
CA SER A 192 6.18 -1.64 -21.81
C SER A 192 7.00 -1.16 -20.62
N VAL A 193 6.75 -1.70 -19.42
CA VAL A 193 7.47 -1.34 -18.20
C VAL A 193 8.92 -1.85 -18.23
N GLN A 194 9.17 -3.04 -18.79
CA GLN A 194 10.54 -3.55 -19.00
C GLN A 194 11.34 -2.64 -19.93
N GLY A 195 10.70 -2.06 -20.96
CA GLY A 195 11.32 -1.10 -21.87
C GLY A 195 11.95 0.10 -21.16
N TRP A 196 11.42 0.53 -20.02
CA TRP A 196 11.99 1.64 -19.23
C TRP A 196 13.35 1.32 -18.61
N PHE A 197 13.65 0.04 -18.36
CA PHE A 197 14.87 -0.40 -17.69
C PHE A 197 15.82 -1.19 -18.60
N GLY A 198 15.35 -1.61 -19.77
CA GLY A 198 16.06 -2.55 -20.64
C GLY A 198 16.42 -3.83 -19.88
N ALA A 199 17.67 -4.29 -20.03
CA ALA A 199 18.19 -5.50 -19.38
C ALA A 199 18.31 -5.40 -17.83
N LYS A 200 18.02 -4.22 -17.25
CA LYS A 200 18.14 -3.98 -15.80
C LYS A 200 16.86 -4.30 -15.02
N ALA A 201 15.77 -4.69 -15.68
CA ALA A 201 14.58 -5.24 -15.01
C ALA A 201 14.66 -6.76 -14.85
N LEU A 202 14.09 -7.26 -13.75
CA LEU A 202 13.77 -8.67 -13.54
C LEU A 202 12.25 -8.81 -13.43
N GLU A 203 11.64 -9.75 -14.15
CA GLU A 203 10.23 -10.09 -13.96
C GLU A 203 10.11 -11.35 -13.10
N ILE A 204 9.19 -11.32 -12.14
CA ILE A 204 8.71 -12.51 -11.45
C ILE A 204 7.20 -12.60 -11.62
N ARG A 205 6.76 -13.68 -12.25
CA ARG A 205 5.36 -13.95 -12.51
C ARG A 205 4.73 -14.72 -11.35
N LEU A 206 3.72 -14.11 -10.73
CA LEU A 206 2.88 -14.76 -9.74
C LEU A 206 1.75 -15.55 -10.44
N PRO A 207 1.50 -16.80 -10.04
CA PRO A 207 0.47 -17.66 -10.59
C PRO A 207 -0.92 -17.12 -10.22
N ALA A 208 -1.91 -17.54 -10.99
CA ALA A 208 -3.29 -17.39 -10.58
C ALA A 208 -3.53 -18.22 -9.30
N ARG A 209 -4.34 -17.66 -8.39
CA ARG A 209 -4.83 -18.36 -7.20
C ARG A 209 -6.24 -18.88 -7.45
#